data_AF-A0A6I2VXJ9-F1
#
_entry.id   AF-A0A6I2VXJ9-F1
#
_cell.length_a   1.000
_cell.length_b   1.000
_cell.length_c   1.000
_cell.angle_alpha   90.00
_cell.angle_beta   90.00
_cell.angle_gamma   90.00
#
_symmetry.space_group_name_H-M   'P 1'
#
loop_
_entity.id
_entity.type
_entity.pdbx_description
1 polymer ?
#
loop_
_entity_poly.entity_id
_entity_poly.type
_entity_poly.pdbx_seq_one_letter_code
_entity_poly.pdbx_strand_id
1 'polypeptide(L)'
;ADEIVEVAVPQRKGDPVMVKNDEGVRADTTMDSLGGLKPAFDKDGTITAANASQISDGGSAVVMMSKKAAEARGIKPLGEVVSYGMVAGPDNASLLHQPSRSIMKALDRVGMKVGDVDLFELNEAFAAVGIASMRELGISDDIVNVNGGAIALGHPIGMSGNRLALTILHELHRRGGGVGAAALCGGGGQGDAIIVRTV
;
A
#
# COMPACT_ATOMS: atom_id res chain seq x y z
N ALA A 1 -12.27 -6.08 -7.37
CA ALA A 1 -13.62 -5.55 -7.66
C ALA A 1 -14.32 -5.11 -6.37
N ASP A 2 -14.26 -5.91 -5.30
CA ASP A 2 -15.00 -5.62 -4.05
C ASP A 2 -14.61 -4.34 -3.30
N GLU A 3 -13.45 -3.74 -3.59
CA GLU A 3 -12.94 -2.55 -2.92
C GLU A 3 -13.11 -1.23 -3.71
N ILE A 4 -13.50 -1.29 -4.99
CA ILE A 4 -13.67 -0.10 -5.85
C ILE A 4 -15.13 0.34 -5.84
N VAL A 5 -15.35 1.62 -5.57
CA VAL A 5 -16.64 2.29 -5.78
C VAL A 5 -16.56 3.09 -7.08
N GLU A 6 -17.46 2.84 -8.02
CA GLU A 6 -17.48 3.52 -9.31
C GLU A 6 -17.74 5.03 -9.14
N VAL A 7 -17.03 5.85 -9.92
CA VAL A 7 -17.18 7.30 -9.94
C VAL A 7 -17.82 7.74 -11.25
N ALA A 8 -18.99 8.37 -11.15
CA ALA A 8 -19.67 8.97 -12.29
C ALA A 8 -19.08 10.35 -12.62
N VAL A 9 -18.57 10.52 -13.84
CA VAL A 9 -18.05 11.79 -14.36
C VAL A 9 -19.09 12.43 -15.28
N PRO A 10 -19.75 13.53 -14.86
CA PRO A 10 -20.80 14.18 -15.65
C PRO A 10 -20.29 14.65 -17.01
N GLN A 11 -21.11 14.45 -18.04
CA GLN A 11 -20.82 14.90 -19.40
C GLN A 11 -21.74 16.07 -19.78
N ARG A 12 -21.22 16.99 -20.62
CA ARG A 12 -22.01 18.13 -21.12
C ARG A 12 -23.25 17.68 -21.92
N LYS A 13 -23.14 16.53 -22.60
CA LYS A 13 -24.22 15.88 -23.34
C LYS A 13 -24.10 14.36 -23.16
N GLY A 14 -25.23 13.69 -22.93
CA GLY A 14 -25.28 12.23 -22.74
C GLY A 14 -25.08 11.81 -21.28
N ASP A 15 -25.05 10.50 -21.07
CA ASP A 15 -24.92 9.89 -19.75
C ASP A 15 -23.51 10.07 -19.15
N PRO A 16 -23.35 10.01 -17.81
CA PRO A 16 -22.04 10.06 -17.17
C PRO A 16 -21.10 8.94 -17.64
N VAL A 17 -19.81 9.25 -17.74
CA VAL A 17 -18.79 8.22 -17.93
C VAL A 17 -18.47 7.62 -16.57
N MET A 18 -18.58 6.29 -16.46
CA MET A 18 -18.27 5.58 -15.23
C MET A 18 -16.79 5.20 -15.18
N VAL A 19 -16.07 5.76 -14.21
CA VAL A 19 -14.71 5.35 -13.86
C VAL A 19 -14.80 4.21 -12.86
N LYS A 20 -14.35 3.02 -13.27
CA LYS A 20 -14.53 1.77 -12.52
C LYS A 20 -13.27 0.90 -12.40
N ASN A 21 -12.18 1.31 -13.04
CA ASN A 21 -10.90 0.60 -13.06
C ASN A 21 -9.77 1.61 -12.82
N ASP A 22 -8.67 1.12 -12.25
CA ASP A 22 -7.44 1.89 -12.11
C ASP A 22 -6.82 2.17 -13.49
N GLU A 23 -6.72 3.44 -13.87
CA GLU A 23 -6.26 3.85 -15.20
C GLU A 23 -4.75 3.67 -15.41
N GLY A 24 -3.97 3.62 -14.32
CA GLY A 24 -2.52 3.54 -14.37
C GLY A 24 -1.97 2.19 -14.81
N VAL A 25 -2.81 1.14 -14.81
CA VAL A 25 -2.37 -0.23 -15.08
C VAL A 25 -2.05 -0.41 -16.58
N ARG A 26 -0.79 -0.75 -16.88
CA ARG A 26 -0.29 -0.97 -18.24
C ARG A 26 0.06 -2.44 -18.47
N ALA A 27 -0.92 -3.21 -18.95
CA ALA A 27 -0.79 -4.66 -19.15
C ALA A 27 0.25 -5.06 -20.23
N ASP A 28 0.64 -4.13 -21.09
CA ASP A 28 1.64 -4.29 -22.15
C ASP A 28 3.07 -3.95 -21.69
N THR A 29 3.27 -3.62 -20.41
CA THR A 29 4.60 -3.36 -19.85
C THR A 29 5.49 -4.60 -19.92
N THR A 30 6.69 -4.42 -20.48
CA THR A 30 7.71 -5.48 -20.62
C THR A 30 9.05 -5.03 -20.04
N MET A 31 9.91 -5.98 -19.65
CA MET A 31 11.27 -5.66 -19.20
C MET A 31 12.06 -4.85 -20.21
N ASP A 32 11.89 -5.11 -21.51
CA ASP A 32 12.52 -4.33 -22.58
C ASP A 32 12.01 -2.88 -22.60
N SER A 33 10.69 -2.67 -22.46
CA SER A 33 10.12 -1.33 -22.39
C SER A 33 10.59 -0.56 -21.16
N LEU A 34 10.78 -1.24 -20.03
CA LEU A 34 11.29 -0.66 -18.79
C LEU A 34 12.79 -0.30 -18.90
N GLY A 35 13.58 -1.20 -19.50
CA GLY A 35 15.04 -1.04 -19.64
C GLY A 35 15.46 0.08 -20.59
N GLY A 36 14.58 0.49 -21.52
CA GLY A 36 14.83 1.59 -22.45
C GLY A 36 14.67 3.00 -21.84
N LEU A 37 14.16 3.13 -20.61
CA LEU A 37 13.86 4.42 -20.01
C LEU A 37 15.08 5.07 -19.36
N LYS A 38 15.21 6.38 -19.56
CA LYS A 38 16.28 7.17 -18.94
C LYS A 38 15.97 7.44 -17.46
N PRO A 39 17.01 7.56 -16.62
CA PRO A 39 16.86 8.03 -15.25
C PRO A 39 16.16 9.39 -15.17
N ALA A 40 15.26 9.54 -14.20
CA ALA A 40 14.37 10.70 -14.07
C ALA A 40 14.90 11.79 -13.12
N PHE A 41 15.73 11.42 -12.14
CA PHE A 41 16.17 12.32 -11.06
C PHE A 41 17.67 12.65 -11.09
N ASP A 42 18.50 11.65 -11.37
CA ASP A 42 19.95 11.78 -11.49
C ASP A 42 20.38 11.05 -12.78
N LYS A 43 21.28 11.65 -13.56
CA LYS A 43 21.76 11.09 -14.83
C LYS A 43 22.44 9.74 -14.65
N ASP A 44 23.11 9.55 -13.52
CA ASP A 44 23.80 8.30 -13.17
C ASP A 44 22.97 7.43 -12.22
N GLY A 45 21.71 7.82 -11.96
CA GLY A 45 20.77 7.11 -11.10
C GLY A 45 20.05 5.95 -11.79
N THR A 46 19.25 5.23 -11.02
CA THR A 46 18.50 4.04 -11.48
C THR A 46 16.98 4.23 -11.44
N ILE A 47 16.49 5.34 -10.90
CA ILE A 47 15.07 5.63 -10.81
C ILE A 47 14.59 6.24 -12.11
N THR A 48 13.57 5.62 -12.72
CA THR A 48 12.93 6.03 -13.99
C THR A 48 11.43 6.26 -13.76
N ALA A 49 10.75 6.81 -14.75
CA ALA A 49 9.30 7.00 -14.70
C ALA A 49 8.50 5.68 -14.63
N ALA A 50 9.11 4.51 -14.89
CA ALA A 50 8.41 3.23 -14.84
C ALA A 50 8.77 2.35 -13.64
N ASN A 51 9.69 2.79 -12.79
CA ASN A 51 9.95 2.15 -11.49
C ASN A 51 9.67 3.11 -10.31
N ALA A 52 8.98 4.22 -10.60
CA ALA A 52 8.43 5.16 -9.64
C ALA A 52 6.91 5.14 -9.74
N SER A 53 6.23 5.43 -8.62
CA SER A 53 4.77 5.58 -8.62
C SER A 53 4.28 6.69 -9.54
N GLN A 54 3.06 6.52 -10.05
CA GLN A 54 2.41 7.51 -10.90
C GLN A 54 1.85 8.67 -10.08
N ILE A 55 1.83 9.86 -10.69
CA ILE A 55 1.01 10.98 -10.20
C ILE A 55 -0.44 10.61 -10.54
N SER A 56 -1.29 10.54 -9.52
CA SER A 56 -2.64 9.99 -9.66
C SER A 56 -3.62 10.69 -8.74
N ASP A 57 -4.90 10.62 -9.10
CA ASP A 57 -6.01 11.11 -8.31
C ASP A 57 -6.79 9.93 -7.71
N GLY A 58 -7.29 10.10 -6.49
CA GLY A 58 -8.14 9.08 -5.86
C GLY A 58 -8.57 9.43 -4.44
N GLY A 59 -9.50 8.63 -3.91
CA GLY A 59 -9.95 8.70 -2.53
C GLY A 59 -10.11 7.30 -1.92
N SER A 60 -9.96 7.22 -0.60
CA SER A 60 -10.22 5.99 0.16
C SER A 60 -10.79 6.35 1.53
N ALA A 61 -11.75 5.55 2.01
CA ALA A 61 -12.42 5.78 3.27
C ALA A 61 -12.71 4.46 4.00
N VAL A 62 -12.72 4.51 5.33
CA VAL A 62 -13.13 3.39 6.20
C VAL A 62 -14.04 3.91 7.30
N VAL A 63 -14.92 3.05 7.80
CA VAL A 63 -15.73 3.31 8.99
C VAL A 63 -15.12 2.56 10.16
N MET A 64 -14.66 3.31 11.17
CA MET A 64 -14.06 2.75 12.37
C MET A 64 -15.08 2.67 13.51
N MET A 65 -15.07 1.55 14.23
CA MET A 65 -15.92 1.33 15.39
C MET A 65 -15.12 0.67 16.51
N SER A 66 -15.50 0.94 17.76
CA SER A 66 -15.03 0.10 18.85
C SER A 66 -15.69 -1.29 18.75
N LYS A 67 -14.98 -2.33 19.20
CA LYS A 67 -15.49 -3.71 19.22
C LYS A 67 -16.88 -3.81 19.86
N LYS A 68 -17.05 -3.20 21.05
CA LYS A 68 -18.34 -3.12 21.77
C LYS A 68 -19.45 -2.49 20.92
N ALA A 69 -19.15 -1.45 20.15
CA ALA A 69 -20.15 -0.75 19.34
C ALA A 69 -20.56 -1.54 18.09
N ALA A 70 -19.62 -2.30 17.50
CA ALA A 70 -19.89 -3.21 16.39
C ALA A 70 -20.75 -4.40 16.85
N GLU A 71 -20.38 -5.04 17.96
CA GLU A 71 -21.13 -6.14 18.59
C GLU A 71 -22.56 -5.73 18.95
N ALA A 72 -22.73 -4.58 19.61
CA ALA A 72 -24.06 -4.07 19.99
C ALA A 72 -24.98 -3.78 18.78
N ARG A 73 -24.42 -3.62 17.58
CA ARG A 73 -25.16 -3.38 16.33
C ARG A 73 -25.23 -4.60 15.42
N GLY A 74 -24.63 -5.72 15.80
CA GLY A 74 -24.55 -6.92 14.95
C GLY A 74 -23.76 -6.70 13.65
N ILE A 75 -22.85 -5.71 13.63
CA ILE A 75 -22.01 -5.43 12.45
C ILE A 75 -20.79 -6.35 12.50
N LYS A 76 -20.59 -7.14 11.44
CA LYS A 76 -19.34 -7.89 11.24
C LYS A 76 -18.30 -6.93 10.62
N PRO A 77 -17.19 -6.63 11.31
CA PRO A 77 -16.13 -5.79 10.73
C PRO A 77 -15.44 -6.50 9.55
N LEU A 78 -14.82 -5.72 8.66
CA LEU A 78 -13.90 -6.26 7.65
C LEU A 78 -12.61 -6.79 8.31
N GLY A 79 -12.16 -6.10 9.35
CA GLY A 79 -11.00 -6.46 10.13
C GLY A 79 -10.84 -5.56 11.35
N GLU A 80 -9.76 -5.78 12.08
CA GLU A 80 -9.36 -5.03 13.26
C GLU A 80 -7.95 -4.45 13.10
N VAL A 81 -7.71 -3.32 13.75
CA VAL A 81 -6.38 -2.75 13.90
C VAL A 81 -5.73 -3.39 15.12
N VAL A 82 -4.64 -4.12 14.91
CA VAL A 82 -3.89 -4.83 15.96
C VAL A 82 -2.88 -3.90 16.61
N SER A 83 -2.08 -3.21 15.79
CA SER A 83 -1.07 -2.27 16.26
C SER A 83 -0.66 -1.30 15.16
N TYR A 84 0.18 -0.34 15.51
CA TYR A 84 0.77 0.63 14.57
C TYR A 84 2.21 0.94 14.97
N GLY A 85 3.03 1.37 14.02
CA GLY A 85 4.42 1.74 14.23
C GLY A 85 4.78 2.99 13.44
N MET A 86 5.59 3.86 14.04
CA MET A 86 6.03 5.12 13.42
C MET A 86 7.53 5.31 13.65
N VAL A 87 8.28 5.61 12.60
CA VAL A 87 9.72 5.88 12.63
C VAL A 87 10.03 7.19 11.91
N ALA A 88 11.16 7.81 12.25
CA ALA A 88 11.65 9.01 11.62
C ALA A 88 13.19 9.03 11.63
N GLY A 89 13.78 9.75 10.67
CA GLY A 89 15.23 9.82 10.48
C GLY A 89 15.80 8.55 9.81
N PRO A 90 17.11 8.46 9.57
CA PRO A 90 18.15 9.38 10.02
C PRO A 90 18.20 10.66 9.18
N ASP A 91 19.01 11.61 9.62
CA ASP A 91 19.18 12.96 9.04
C ASP A 91 19.61 12.98 7.57
N ASN A 92 19.95 11.82 6.98
CA ASN A 92 20.23 11.65 5.56
C ASN A 92 18.97 11.54 4.68
N ALA A 93 17.76 11.72 5.26
CA ALA A 93 16.47 11.71 4.57
C ALA A 93 16.21 10.46 3.72
N SER A 94 16.78 9.30 4.09
CA SER A 94 16.54 8.05 3.37
C SER A 94 15.14 7.50 3.66
N LEU A 95 14.42 7.12 2.59
CA LEU A 95 13.07 6.56 2.64
C LEU A 95 13.03 5.04 2.48
N LEU A 96 14.14 4.43 2.04
CA LEU A 96 14.16 3.03 1.57
C LEU A 96 13.74 2.01 2.64
N HIS A 97 14.15 2.26 3.88
CA HIS A 97 13.99 1.34 5.02
C HIS A 97 12.89 1.78 5.99
N GLN A 98 12.17 2.86 5.68
CA GLN A 98 11.15 3.37 6.59
C GLN A 98 9.96 2.42 6.74
N PRO A 99 9.43 1.81 5.66
CA PRO A 99 8.32 0.87 5.78
C PRO A 99 8.67 -0.40 6.58
N SER A 100 9.82 -1.02 6.32
CA SER A 100 10.29 -2.19 7.07
C SER A 100 10.47 -1.90 8.56
N ARG A 101 11.05 -0.74 8.90
CA ARG A 101 11.29 -0.34 10.29
C ARG A 101 10.01 0.05 11.03
N SER A 102 9.07 0.72 10.37
CA SER A 102 7.76 0.99 10.97
C SER A 102 7.00 -0.30 11.23
N ILE A 103 7.07 -1.28 10.32
CA ILE A 103 6.50 -2.63 10.51
C ILE A 103 7.12 -3.32 11.74
N MET A 104 8.45 -3.40 11.82
CA MET A 104 9.13 -4.02 12.96
C MET A 104 8.70 -3.38 14.29
N LYS A 105 8.56 -2.04 14.32
CA LYS A 105 8.09 -1.32 15.51
C LYS A 105 6.62 -1.60 15.84
N ALA A 106 5.78 -1.78 14.82
CA ALA A 106 4.37 -2.14 15.01
C ALA A 106 4.23 -3.57 15.57
N LEU A 107 5.01 -4.52 15.06
CA LEU A 107 5.02 -5.91 15.51
C LEU A 107 5.55 -6.06 16.95
N ASP A 108 6.64 -5.35 17.28
CA ASP A 108 7.24 -5.35 18.63
C ASP A 108 6.24 -4.95 19.72
N ARG A 109 5.38 -3.95 19.44
CA ARG A 109 4.34 -3.49 20.37
C ARG A 109 3.33 -4.56 20.79
N VAL A 110 3.17 -5.60 19.99
CA VAL A 110 2.24 -6.71 20.25
C VAL A 110 2.95 -8.05 20.38
N GLY A 111 4.29 -8.05 20.47
CA GLY A 111 5.10 -9.26 20.62
C GLY A 111 5.05 -10.20 19.43
N MET A 112 4.69 -9.70 18.24
CA MET A 112 4.66 -10.48 17.00
C MET A 112 6.01 -10.41 16.27
N LYS A 113 6.26 -11.39 15.42
CA LYS A 113 7.44 -11.47 14.53
C LYS A 113 6.99 -11.29 13.08
N VAL A 114 7.95 -10.97 12.21
CA VAL A 114 7.69 -10.85 10.75
C VAL A 114 7.07 -12.13 10.20
N GLY A 115 7.50 -13.31 10.67
CA GLY A 115 6.94 -14.60 10.25
C GLY A 115 5.53 -14.91 10.74
N ASP A 116 4.93 -14.04 11.59
CA ASP A 116 3.53 -14.15 12.01
C ASP A 116 2.58 -13.33 11.11
N VAL A 117 3.11 -12.69 10.06
CA VAL A 117 2.36 -11.86 9.11
C VAL A 117 2.20 -12.61 7.79
N ASP A 118 0.96 -12.73 7.32
CA ASP A 118 0.62 -13.51 6.14
C ASP A 118 0.83 -12.73 4.84
N LEU A 119 0.56 -11.42 4.86
CA LEU A 119 0.70 -10.53 3.71
C LEU A 119 1.26 -9.16 4.08
N PHE A 120 1.87 -8.51 3.09
CA PHE A 120 2.45 -7.19 3.20
C PHE A 120 1.98 -6.28 2.06
N GLU A 121 1.58 -5.06 2.41
CA GLU A 121 1.31 -3.97 1.46
C GLU A 121 2.32 -2.85 1.73
N LEU A 122 3.35 -2.77 0.89
CA LEU A 122 4.40 -1.77 0.95
C LEU A 122 4.16 -0.73 -0.14
N ASN A 123 3.92 0.53 0.24
CA ASN A 123 3.70 1.58 -0.75
C ASN A 123 4.89 1.75 -1.69
N GLU A 124 4.66 1.54 -2.98
CA GLU A 124 5.71 1.58 -4.01
C GLU A 124 5.97 3.01 -4.49
N ALA A 125 6.34 3.92 -3.59
CA ALA A 125 6.77 5.26 -3.99
C ALA A 125 7.86 5.17 -5.08
N PHE A 126 8.80 4.23 -4.87
CA PHE A 126 9.76 3.74 -5.84
C PHE A 126 9.95 2.22 -5.65
N ALA A 127 10.28 1.50 -6.73
CA ALA A 127 10.56 0.06 -6.66
C ALA A 127 11.68 -0.27 -5.66
N ALA A 128 12.68 0.61 -5.58
CA ALA A 128 13.79 0.49 -4.65
C ALA A 128 13.33 0.46 -3.17
N VAL A 129 12.25 1.15 -2.81
CA VAL A 129 11.70 1.15 -1.45
C VAL A 129 11.15 -0.22 -1.09
N GLY A 130 10.32 -0.81 -1.97
CA GLY A 130 9.78 -2.15 -1.78
C GLY A 130 10.89 -3.20 -1.68
N ILE A 131 11.84 -3.18 -2.62
CA ILE A 131 12.97 -4.12 -2.64
C ILE A 131 13.83 -4.01 -1.37
N ALA A 132 14.18 -2.78 -0.95
CA ALA A 132 15.00 -2.57 0.25
C ALA A 132 14.27 -3.02 1.52
N SER A 133 12.97 -2.72 1.62
CA SER A 133 12.13 -3.10 2.76
C SER A 133 11.97 -4.62 2.83
N MET A 134 11.71 -5.31 1.72
CA MET A 134 11.61 -6.77 1.67
C MET A 134 12.91 -7.45 2.12
N ARG A 135 14.07 -6.94 1.65
CA ARG A 135 15.38 -7.46 2.07
C ARG A 135 15.65 -7.28 3.56
N GLU A 136 15.28 -6.14 4.13
CA GLU A 136 15.48 -5.87 5.57
C GLU A 136 14.53 -6.73 6.44
N LEU A 137 13.31 -6.98 5.97
CA LEU A 137 12.36 -7.87 6.64
C LEU A 137 12.67 -9.36 6.44
N GLY A 138 13.46 -9.71 5.41
CA GLY A 138 13.76 -11.10 5.06
C GLY A 138 12.58 -11.84 4.43
N ILE A 139 11.74 -11.13 3.66
CA ILE A 139 10.55 -11.67 2.99
C ILE A 139 10.70 -11.65 1.46
N SER A 140 9.92 -12.48 0.77
CA SER A 140 9.84 -12.54 -0.69
C SER A 140 8.63 -11.78 -1.25
N ASP A 141 8.60 -11.63 -2.57
CA ASP A 141 7.56 -10.95 -3.33
C ASP A 141 6.26 -11.75 -3.49
N ASP A 142 6.25 -13.03 -3.10
CA ASP A 142 5.08 -13.91 -3.09
C ASP A 142 3.98 -13.46 -2.10
N ILE A 143 4.36 -12.72 -1.06
CA ILE A 143 3.45 -12.21 -0.01
C ILE A 143 3.43 -10.68 0.07
N VAL A 144 4.02 -9.97 -0.89
CA VAL A 144 4.13 -8.50 -0.89
C VAL A 144 3.41 -7.94 -2.11
N ASN A 145 2.49 -6.99 -1.91
CA ASN A 145 1.77 -6.29 -2.98
C ASN A 145 1.18 -7.25 -4.03
N VAL A 146 0.58 -8.36 -3.58
CA VAL A 146 0.17 -9.49 -4.43
C VAL A 146 -0.89 -9.13 -5.49
N ASN A 147 -1.52 -7.96 -5.37
CA ASN A 147 -2.48 -7.40 -6.31
C ASN A 147 -1.93 -6.22 -7.12
N GLY A 148 -0.61 -6.01 -7.10
CA GLY A 148 0.04 -4.81 -7.60
C GLY A 148 0.10 -3.68 -6.57
N GLY A 149 1.01 -2.75 -6.77
CA GLY A 149 1.20 -1.59 -5.91
C GLY A 149 1.22 -0.27 -6.68
N ALA A 150 1.71 0.78 -6.02
CA ALA A 150 1.60 2.16 -6.47
C ALA A 150 2.33 2.48 -7.79
N ILE A 151 3.27 1.65 -8.25
CA ILE A 151 3.87 1.80 -9.59
C ILE A 151 2.83 1.57 -10.68
N ALA A 152 1.96 0.57 -10.50
CA ALA A 152 0.90 0.25 -11.44
C ALA A 152 -0.41 0.99 -11.14
N LEU A 153 -0.80 1.03 -9.85
CA LEU A 153 -2.09 1.55 -9.40
C LEU A 153 -2.09 3.07 -9.18
N GLY A 154 -0.91 3.67 -9.07
CA GLY A 154 -0.75 5.10 -8.76
C GLY A 154 -0.60 5.42 -7.28
N HIS A 155 -0.17 6.66 -6.99
CA HIS A 155 0.07 7.14 -5.63
C HIS A 155 -0.59 8.49 -5.33
N PRO A 156 -1.93 8.55 -5.19
CA PRO A 156 -2.58 9.74 -4.65
C PRO A 156 -2.22 9.86 -3.16
N ILE A 157 -1.27 10.75 -2.86
CA ILE A 157 -0.47 10.76 -1.63
C ILE A 157 -1.34 10.69 -0.38
N GLY A 158 -2.39 11.52 -0.31
CA GLY A 158 -3.25 11.64 0.87
C GLY A 158 -4.12 10.41 1.19
N MET A 159 -4.42 9.54 0.22
CA MET A 159 -5.26 8.34 0.43
C MET A 159 -4.46 7.05 0.58
N SER A 160 -3.20 7.04 0.13
CA SER A 160 -2.48 5.78 -0.15
C SER A 160 -2.33 4.92 1.10
N GLY A 161 -2.12 5.52 2.27
CA GLY A 161 -2.09 4.81 3.56
C GLY A 161 -3.35 4.01 3.84
N ASN A 162 -4.53 4.61 3.68
CA ASN A 162 -5.79 3.91 3.89
C ASN A 162 -6.06 2.87 2.80
N ARG A 163 -5.69 3.17 1.55
CA ARG A 163 -5.84 2.22 0.44
C ARG A 163 -5.04 0.94 0.67
N LEU A 164 -3.79 1.04 1.15
CA LEU A 164 -2.97 -0.15 1.49
C LEU A 164 -3.65 -1.03 2.54
N ALA A 165 -4.16 -0.42 3.61
CA ALA A 165 -4.87 -1.13 4.67
C ALA A 165 -6.19 -1.75 4.19
N LEU A 166 -6.91 -1.09 3.29
CA LEU A 166 -8.13 -1.62 2.69
C LEU A 166 -7.83 -2.82 1.79
N THR A 167 -6.91 -2.67 0.83
CA THR A 167 -6.55 -3.71 -0.13
C THR A 167 -6.02 -4.96 0.58
N ILE A 168 -5.17 -4.82 1.60
CA ILE A 168 -4.66 -5.98 2.33
C ILE A 168 -5.77 -6.72 3.10
N LEU A 169 -6.72 -6.00 3.69
CA LEU A 169 -7.84 -6.62 4.41
C LEU A 169 -8.76 -7.38 3.45
N HIS A 170 -9.06 -6.80 2.29
CA HIS A 170 -9.82 -7.50 1.25
C HIS A 170 -9.06 -8.73 0.77
N GLU A 171 -7.76 -8.65 0.53
CA GLU A 171 -6.99 -9.78 0.06
C GLU A 171 -6.86 -10.91 1.09
N LEU A 172 -6.60 -10.57 2.36
CA LEU A 172 -6.62 -11.55 3.45
C LEU A 172 -7.98 -12.24 3.51
N HIS A 173 -9.08 -11.50 3.40
CA HIS A 173 -10.42 -12.08 3.40
C HIS A 173 -10.62 -13.06 2.25
N ARG A 174 -10.17 -12.73 1.03
CA ARG A 174 -10.22 -13.64 -0.13
C ARG A 174 -9.42 -14.93 0.11
N ARG A 175 -8.37 -14.88 0.91
CA ARG A 175 -7.51 -16.02 1.26
C ARG A 175 -7.98 -16.80 2.50
N GLY A 176 -9.12 -16.45 3.10
CA GLY A 176 -9.65 -17.13 4.28
C GLY A 176 -9.24 -16.51 5.62
N GLY A 177 -8.60 -15.35 5.58
CA GLY A 177 -8.22 -14.55 6.73
C GLY A 177 -6.71 -14.55 7.00
N GLY A 178 -6.32 -13.82 8.05
CA GLY A 178 -4.93 -13.73 8.48
C GLY A 178 -4.56 -12.35 9.04
N VAL A 179 -3.26 -12.13 9.17
CA VAL A 179 -2.62 -10.90 9.63
C VAL A 179 -1.91 -10.22 8.45
N GLY A 180 -2.12 -8.91 8.33
CA GLY A 180 -1.49 -8.09 7.31
C GLY A 180 -0.68 -6.95 7.90
N ALA A 181 0.40 -6.58 7.24
CA ALA A 181 1.16 -5.37 7.52
C ALA A 181 1.08 -4.42 6.32
N ALA A 182 0.50 -3.23 6.52
CA ALA A 182 0.50 -2.17 5.53
C ALA A 182 1.44 -1.05 5.98
N ALA A 183 2.34 -0.59 5.11
CA ALA A 183 3.35 0.40 5.45
C ALA A 183 3.71 1.33 4.29
N LEU A 184 4.12 2.55 4.64
CA LEU A 184 4.56 3.55 3.68
C LEU A 184 5.65 4.44 4.26
N CYS A 185 6.44 5.05 3.37
CA CYS A 185 7.38 6.10 3.71
C CYS A 185 6.70 7.48 3.65
N GLY A 186 7.07 8.37 4.56
CA GLY A 186 6.66 9.78 4.57
C GLY A 186 7.81 10.68 4.12
N GLY A 187 7.52 11.64 3.24
CA GLY A 187 8.46 12.67 2.82
C GLY A 187 9.06 13.38 4.05
N GLY A 188 10.38 13.58 4.05
CA GLY A 188 11.11 14.08 5.22
C GLY A 188 11.72 12.99 6.11
N GLY A 189 11.73 11.73 5.65
CA GLY A 189 12.44 10.63 6.34
C GLY A 189 11.61 9.90 7.38
N GLN A 190 10.29 9.83 7.18
CA GLN A 190 9.36 9.17 8.10
C GLN A 190 8.90 7.82 7.55
N GLY A 191 8.34 6.99 8.42
CA GLY A 191 7.67 5.74 8.05
C GLY A 191 6.56 5.40 9.00
N ASP A 192 5.47 4.89 8.44
CA ASP A 192 4.27 4.49 9.17
C ASP A 192 3.91 3.07 8.77
N ALA A 193 3.41 2.30 9.74
CA ALA A 193 2.87 0.97 9.51
C ALA A 193 1.66 0.72 10.41
N ILE A 194 0.75 -0.10 9.90
CA ILE A 194 -0.38 -0.64 10.63
C ILE A 194 -0.39 -2.15 10.48
N ILE A 195 -0.61 -2.86 11.59
CA ILE A 195 -0.88 -4.30 11.60
C ILE A 195 -2.38 -4.46 11.72
N VAL A 196 -2.96 -5.19 10.77
CA VAL A 196 -4.39 -5.45 10.69
C VAL A 196 -4.64 -6.95 10.68
N ARG A 197 -5.86 -7.34 11.06
CA ARG A 197 -6.28 -8.74 11.06
C ARG A 197 -7.72 -8.84 10.61
N THR A 198 -8.04 -9.85 9.80
CA THR A 198 -9.43 -10.15 9.42
C THR A 198 -10.20 -10.80 10.58
N VAL A 199 -11.52 -10.58 10.64
CA VAL A 199 -12.41 -11.15 11.67
C VAL A 199 -13.45 -12.13 11.15
#